data_AF-A0A970V3E6-F1
#
_entry.id   AF-A0A970V3E6-F1
#
_cell.length_a   1.000
_cell.length_b   1.000
_cell.length_c   1.000
_cell.angle_alpha   90.00
_cell.angle_beta   90.00
_cell.angle_gamma   90.00
#
_symmetry.space_group_name_H-M   'P 1'
#
loop_
_entity.id
_entity.type
_entity.pdbx_description
1 polymer ?
#
loop_
_entity_poly.entity_id
_entity_poly.type
_entity_poly.pdbx_seq_one_letter_code
_entity_poly.pdbx_strand_id
1 'polypeptide(L)'
;RGEELARGGRLTPEEVVFCGPATCWVPYTDPGIGLARAVRESMEAFLQVHSSCPRVIFMQNHGLLVTGKNPEEILSTTQMTVKAVRTLRATMDFGGPRYLPPQETARIDTRPDEAFRKKVSGWEA
;
A
#
# COMPACT_ATOMS: atom_id res chain seq x y z
N ARG A 1 -12.28 8.13 9.60
CA ARG A 1 -12.18 6.71 9.98
C ARG A 1 -11.55 5.81 8.91
N GLY A 2 -12.14 5.62 7.72
CA GLY A 2 -11.55 4.72 6.69
C GLY A 2 -10.18 5.16 6.19
N GLU A 3 -10.01 6.45 5.90
CA GLU A 3 -8.72 7.05 5.54
C GLU A 3 -7.67 6.86 6.64
N GLU A 4 -7.99 7.26 7.88
CA GLU A 4 -7.07 7.14 9.02
C GLU A 4 -6.60 5.70 9.22
N LEU A 5 -7.49 4.72 9.09
CA LEU A 5 -7.14 3.31 9.23
C LEU A 5 -6.27 2.80 8.06
N ALA A 6 -6.51 3.28 6.85
CA ALA A 6 -5.71 2.93 5.67
C ALA A 6 -4.32 3.60 5.67
N ARG A 7 -4.22 4.79 6.27
CA ARG A 7 -2.96 5.54 6.45
C ARG A 7 -2.22 5.21 7.74
N GLY A 8 -2.86 4.49 8.67
CA GLY A 8 -2.35 4.25 10.03
C GLY A 8 -1.07 3.41 10.12
N GLY A 9 -0.74 2.65 9.07
CA GLY A 9 0.49 1.88 8.97
C GLY A 9 0.26 0.47 8.44
N ARG A 10 1.25 -0.40 8.66
CA ARG A 10 1.23 -1.81 8.22
C ARG A 10 0.95 -2.73 9.38
N LEU A 11 0.12 -3.75 9.17
CA LEU A 11 -0.21 -4.73 10.22
C LEU A 11 0.75 -5.90 10.26
N THR A 12 1.27 -6.31 9.09
CA THR A 12 2.14 -7.49 8.99
C THR A 12 3.39 -7.20 8.15
N PRO A 13 4.50 -7.93 8.36
CA PRO A 13 5.70 -7.79 7.55
C PRO A 13 5.45 -8.01 6.06
N GLU A 14 4.61 -8.98 5.70
CA GLU A 14 4.29 -9.26 4.29
C GLU A 14 3.58 -8.07 3.64
N GLU A 15 2.73 -7.37 4.39
CA GLU A 15 2.10 -6.15 3.87
C GLU A 15 3.16 -5.10 3.50
N VAL A 16 4.21 -4.94 4.29
CA VAL A 16 5.34 -4.05 3.94
C VAL A 16 6.01 -4.50 2.64
N VAL A 17 6.28 -5.80 2.52
CA VAL A 17 7.03 -6.38 1.39
C VAL A 17 6.29 -6.20 0.07
N PHE A 18 5.00 -6.49 0.05
CA PHE A 18 4.19 -6.44 -1.17
C PHE A 18 3.59 -5.05 -1.41
N CYS A 19 3.05 -4.39 -0.40
CA CYS A 19 2.35 -3.11 -0.54
C CYS A 19 3.24 -1.87 -0.31
N GLY A 20 4.52 -2.06 0.07
CA GLY A 20 5.44 -0.97 0.42
C GLY A 20 5.19 -0.40 1.83
N PRO A 21 5.95 0.61 2.26
CA PRO A 21 5.93 1.08 3.64
C PRO A 21 4.68 1.91 3.99
N ALA A 22 4.03 2.51 2.99
CA ALA A 22 2.87 3.38 3.18
C ALA A 22 1.90 3.29 2.00
N THR A 23 0.67 3.75 2.22
CA THR A 23 -0.39 3.81 1.20
C THR A 23 -0.60 5.26 0.74
N CYS A 24 -0.67 5.47 -0.57
CA CYS A 24 -1.12 6.74 -1.13
C CYS A 24 -2.65 6.81 -1.07
N TRP A 25 -3.19 7.99 -0.76
CA TRP A 25 -4.64 8.19 -0.66
C TRP A 25 -5.05 9.45 -1.40
N VAL A 26 -6.04 9.28 -2.26
CA VAL A 26 -6.62 10.30 -3.11
C VAL A 26 -8.00 10.67 -2.53
N PRO A 27 -8.24 11.94 -2.19
CA PRO A 27 -9.54 12.41 -1.76
C PRO A 27 -10.63 12.16 -2.80
N TYR A 28 -11.90 12.16 -2.36
CA TYR A 28 -13.01 11.97 -3.28
C TYR A 28 -12.95 13.02 -4.40
N THR A 29 -12.93 12.54 -5.63
CA THR A 29 -12.87 13.35 -6.85
C THR A 29 -13.71 12.65 -7.90
N ASP A 30 -14.51 13.40 -8.64
CA ASP A 30 -15.36 12.82 -9.68
C ASP A 30 -14.52 12.12 -10.76
N PRO A 31 -15.00 10.98 -11.31
CA PRO A 31 -14.27 10.23 -12.32
C PRO A 31 -13.93 11.04 -13.58
N GLY A 32 -12.88 10.59 -14.27
CA GLY A 32 -12.39 11.22 -15.50
C GLY A 32 -11.10 12.02 -15.27
N ILE A 33 -10.96 13.13 -16.00
CA ILE A 33 -9.71 13.92 -16.01
C ILE A 33 -9.40 14.51 -14.63
N GLY A 34 -10.42 14.92 -13.87
CA GLY A 34 -10.27 15.43 -12.51
C GLY A 34 -9.59 14.42 -11.59
N LEU A 35 -10.14 13.20 -11.53
CA LEU A 35 -9.55 12.11 -10.76
C LEU A 35 -8.12 11.78 -11.21
N ALA A 36 -7.85 11.74 -12.52
CA ALA A 36 -6.50 11.47 -13.02
C ALA A 36 -5.47 12.51 -12.53
N ARG A 37 -5.86 13.80 -12.46
CA ARG A 37 -5.01 14.87 -11.90
C ARG A 37 -4.80 14.71 -10.40
N ALA A 38 -5.87 14.42 -9.65
CA ALA A 38 -5.79 14.18 -8.21
C ALA A 38 -4.92 12.98 -7.85
N VAL A 39 -4.98 11.90 -8.64
CA VAL A 39 -4.09 10.74 -8.51
C VAL A 39 -2.63 11.16 -8.72
N ARG A 40 -2.34 11.89 -9.79
CA ARG A 40 -0.98 12.37 -10.08
C ARG A 40 -0.43 13.23 -8.94
N GLU A 41 -1.18 14.23 -8.49
CA GLU A 41 -0.78 15.12 -7.40
C GLU A 41 -0.52 14.35 -6.10
N SER A 42 -1.37 13.37 -5.78
CA SER A 42 -1.19 12.52 -4.60
C SER A 42 0.04 11.62 -4.71
N MET A 43 0.33 11.09 -5.91
CA MET A 43 1.55 10.30 -6.17
C MET A 43 2.82 11.15 -6.08
N GLU A 44 2.80 12.39 -6.59
CA GLU A 44 3.92 13.33 -6.49
C GLU A 44 4.20 13.69 -5.02
N ALA A 45 3.16 13.99 -4.24
CA ALA A 45 3.28 14.24 -2.80
C ALA A 45 3.82 13.01 -2.06
N PHE A 46 3.35 11.81 -2.41
CA PHE A 46 3.86 10.56 -1.85
C PHE A 46 5.35 10.38 -2.16
N LEU A 47 5.76 10.62 -3.41
CA LEU A 47 7.16 10.51 -3.84
C LEU A 47 8.08 11.47 -3.06
N GLN A 48 7.63 12.70 -2.80
CA GLN A 48 8.40 13.68 -2.01
C GLN A 48 8.63 13.21 -0.57
N VAL A 49 7.65 12.54 0.05
CA VAL A 49 7.74 12.08 1.45
C VAL A 49 8.51 10.75 1.57
N HIS A 50 8.27 9.83 0.64
CA HIS A 50 8.73 8.44 0.75
C HIS A 50 9.90 8.09 -0.18
N SER A 51 10.36 9.03 -1.01
CA SER A 51 11.43 8.83 -2.01
C SER A 51 11.21 7.62 -2.93
N SER A 52 9.95 7.18 -3.09
CA SER A 52 9.54 6.04 -3.89
C SER A 52 8.10 6.22 -4.40
N CYS A 53 7.78 5.61 -5.55
CA CYS A 53 6.41 5.60 -6.05
C CYS A 53 5.51 4.70 -5.18
N PRO A 54 4.24 5.08 -4.98
CA PRO A 54 3.31 4.25 -4.21
C PRO A 54 2.92 2.99 -4.97
N ARG A 55 2.98 1.83 -4.32
CA ARG A 55 2.45 0.56 -4.84
C ARG A 55 0.95 0.43 -4.70
N VAL A 56 0.40 1.05 -3.65
CA VAL A 56 -1.03 1.01 -3.32
C VAL A 56 -1.55 2.43 -3.27
N ILE A 57 -2.60 2.70 -4.04
CA ILE A 57 -3.30 3.98 -4.08
C ILE A 57 -4.78 3.71 -3.82
N PHE A 58 -5.30 4.23 -2.71
CA PHE A 58 -6.74 4.24 -2.47
C PHE A 58 -7.36 5.54 -2.98
N MET A 59 -8.49 5.42 -3.65
CA MET A 59 -9.32 6.54 -4.07
C MET A 59 -10.60 6.51 -3.24
N GLN A 60 -10.80 7.56 -2.44
CA GLN A 60 -11.94 7.65 -1.54
C GLN A 60 -13.26 7.46 -2.30
N ASN A 61 -14.09 6.53 -1.82
CA ASN A 61 -15.39 6.19 -2.42
C ASN A 61 -15.31 5.73 -3.89
N HIS A 62 -14.16 5.21 -4.33
CA HIS A 62 -13.98 4.70 -5.69
C HIS A 62 -13.31 3.33 -5.72
N GLY A 63 -12.19 3.14 -5.01
CA GLY A 63 -11.54 1.84 -4.97
C GLY A 63 -10.01 1.91 -4.89
N LEU A 64 -9.37 0.95 -5.53
CA LEU A 64 -7.94 0.65 -5.43
C LEU A 64 -7.28 0.76 -6.81
N LEU A 65 -6.14 1.44 -6.88
CA LEU A 65 -5.16 1.31 -7.95
C LEU A 65 -3.88 0.71 -7.38
N VAL A 66 -3.25 -0.17 -8.17
CA VAL A 66 -1.99 -0.81 -7.81
C VAL A 66 -0.99 -0.57 -8.92
N THR A 67 0.25 -0.26 -8.54
CA THR A 67 1.38 -0.10 -9.46
C THR A 67 2.38 -1.23 -9.25
N GLY A 68 3.09 -1.61 -10.32
CA GLY A 68 4.08 -2.67 -10.31
C GLY A 68 4.83 -2.72 -11.65
N LYS A 69 5.95 -3.44 -11.69
CA LYS A 69 6.79 -3.57 -12.88
C LYS A 69 6.23 -4.59 -13.89
N ASN A 70 5.47 -5.56 -13.41
CA ASN A 70 4.85 -6.63 -14.21
C ASN A 70 3.47 -7.03 -13.64
N PRO A 71 2.65 -7.76 -14.41
CA PRO A 71 1.33 -8.20 -13.98
C PRO A 71 1.33 -9.04 -12.69
N GLU A 72 2.35 -9.86 -12.47
CA GLU A 72 2.50 -10.72 -11.30
C GLU A 72 2.68 -9.89 -10.02
N GLU A 73 3.49 -8.83 -10.08
CA GLU A 73 3.66 -7.86 -9.00
C GLU A 73 2.36 -7.13 -8.69
N ILE A 74 1.64 -6.70 -9.73
CA ILE A 74 0.35 -6.00 -9.58
C ILE A 74 -0.67 -6.93 -8.92
N LEU A 75 -0.78 -8.19 -9.37
CA LEU A 75 -1.73 -9.15 -8.82
C LEU A 75 -1.40 -9.49 -7.36
N SER A 76 -0.12 -9.76 -7.07
CA SER A 76 0.35 -10.09 -5.71
C SER A 76 0.08 -8.94 -4.74
N THR A 77 0.39 -7.71 -5.15
CA THR A 77 0.14 -6.51 -4.36
C THR A 77 -1.35 -6.27 -4.15
N THR A 78 -2.18 -6.51 -5.18
CA THR A 78 -3.64 -6.42 -5.07
C THR A 78 -4.17 -7.42 -4.05
N GLN A 79 -3.77 -8.70 -4.14
CA GLN A 79 -4.20 -9.75 -3.21
C GLN A 79 -3.75 -9.47 -1.77
N MET A 80 -2.51 -9.03 -1.57
CA MET A 80 -2.01 -8.66 -0.25
C MET A 80 -2.79 -7.46 0.31
N THR A 81 -3.10 -6.45 -0.51
CA THR A 81 -3.90 -5.29 -0.09
C THR A 81 -5.29 -5.72 0.39
N VAL A 82 -5.96 -6.61 -0.35
CA VAL A 82 -7.28 -7.14 0.05
C VAL A 82 -7.19 -7.93 1.36
N LYS A 83 -6.17 -8.79 1.51
CA LYS A 83 -5.91 -9.52 2.76
C LYS A 83 -5.66 -8.57 3.94
N ALA A 84 -4.85 -7.53 3.74
CA ALA A 84 -4.54 -6.53 4.76
C ALA A 84 -5.79 -5.77 5.22
N VAL A 85 -6.62 -5.31 4.29
CA VAL A 85 -7.89 -4.63 4.62
C VAL A 85 -8.86 -5.56 5.37
N ARG A 86 -8.94 -6.84 4.99
CA ARG A 86 -9.75 -7.83 5.73
C ARG A 86 -9.23 -8.05 7.14
N THR A 87 -7.91 -8.14 7.29
CA THR A 87 -7.25 -8.28 8.60
C THR A 87 -7.51 -7.05 9.47
N LEU A 88 -7.32 -5.86 8.92
CA LEU A 88 -7.62 -4.57 9.57
C LEU A 88 -9.06 -4.50 10.05
N ARG A 89 -10.03 -4.88 9.20
CA ARG A 89 -11.43 -4.96 9.60
C ARG A 89 -11.64 -5.93 10.77
N ALA A 90 -11.02 -7.12 10.74
CA ALA A 90 -11.13 -8.09 11.82
C ALA A 90 -10.52 -7.59 13.14
N THR A 91 -9.48 -6.75 13.11
CA THR A 91 -8.91 -6.16 14.35
C THR A 91 -9.91 -5.30 15.12
N MET A 92 -10.94 -4.77 14.45
CA MET A 92 -11.96 -3.94 15.09
C MET A 92 -12.77 -4.70 16.14
N ASP A 93 -12.91 -6.02 15.98
CA ASP A 93 -13.58 -6.89 16.95
C ASP A 93 -12.71 -7.14 18.20
N PHE A 94 -11.41 -6.79 18.13
CA PHE A 94 -10.41 -6.99 19.18
C PHE A 94 -9.83 -5.68 19.73
N GLY A 95 -10.57 -4.57 19.62
CA GLY A 95 -10.16 -3.27 20.16
C GLY A 95 -9.38 -2.38 19.19
N GLY A 96 -9.28 -2.77 17.91
CA GLY A 96 -8.68 -1.99 16.84
C GLY A 96 -7.26 -2.42 16.47
N PRO A 97 -6.69 -1.84 15.40
CA PRO A 97 -5.40 -2.25 14.88
C PRO A 97 -4.26 -1.81 15.79
N ARG A 98 -3.24 -2.68 15.91
CA ARG A 98 -1.90 -2.31 16.37
C ARG A 98 -0.95 -2.45 15.19
N TYR A 99 -0.59 -1.32 14.60
CA TYR A 99 0.35 -1.27 13.48
C TYR A 99 1.77 -1.59 13.93
N LEU A 100 2.59 -2.05 12.98
CA LEU A 100 4.03 -2.17 13.15
C LEU A 100 4.62 -0.79 13.49
N PRO A 101 5.59 -0.72 14.41
CA PRO A 101 6.33 0.50 14.66
C PRO A 101 7.01 0.99 13.38
N PRO A 102 7.10 2.32 13.14
CA PRO A 102 7.72 2.87 11.93
C PRO A 102 9.14 2.37 11.66
N GLN A 103 9.91 2.12 12.73
CA GLN A 103 11.27 1.57 12.65
C GLN A 103 11.29 0.15 12.08
N GLU A 104 10.32 -0.70 12.47
CA GLU A 104 10.20 -2.05 11.93
C GLU A 104 9.70 -2.04 10.49
N THR A 105 8.74 -1.17 10.17
CA THR A 105 8.30 -1.00 8.77
C THR A 105 9.44 -0.58 7.86
N ALA A 106 10.22 0.43 8.26
CA ALA A 106 11.38 0.88 7.49
C ALA A 106 12.44 -0.23 7.35
N ARG A 107 12.74 -0.94 8.44
CA ARG A 107 13.69 -2.06 8.43
C ARG A 107 13.25 -3.18 7.50
N ILE A 108 11.96 -3.52 7.47
CA ILE A 108 11.43 -4.58 6.60
C ILE A 108 11.42 -4.15 5.14
N ASP A 109 11.10 -2.89 4.85
CA ASP A 109 11.06 -2.39 3.47
C ASP A 109 12.45 -2.43 2.78
N THR A 110 13.51 -2.17 3.55
CA THR A 110 14.90 -2.15 3.05
C THR A 110 15.64 -3.48 3.22
N ARG A 111 14.97 -4.56 3.65
CA ARG A 111 15.64 -5.83 3.99
C ARG A 111 16.17 -6.55 2.73
N PRO A 112 17.46 -6.96 2.70
CA PRO A 112 18.05 -7.63 1.53
C PRO A 112 17.41 -8.99 1.20
N ASP A 113 16.96 -9.72 2.22
CA ASP A 113 16.32 -11.03 2.06
C ASP A 113 14.89 -10.93 1.50
N GLU A 114 14.22 -9.79 1.73
CA GLU A 114 12.91 -9.53 1.12
C GLU A 114 13.04 -9.17 -0.38
N ALA A 115 14.17 -8.61 -0.81
CA ALA A 115 14.49 -8.49 -2.24
C ALA A 115 14.63 -9.89 -2.89
N PHE A 116 15.21 -10.85 -2.18
CA PHE A 116 15.28 -12.25 -2.62
C PHE A 116 13.89 -12.93 -2.64
N ARG A 117 13.04 -12.70 -1.63
CA ARG A 117 11.66 -13.21 -1.63
C ARG A 117 10.86 -12.71 -2.82
N LYS A 118 10.99 -11.43 -3.19
CA LYS A 118 10.38 -10.85 -4.41
C LYS A 118 10.82 -11.62 -5.67
N LYS A 119 12.13 -11.91 -5.78
CA LYS A 119 12.71 -12.69 -6.89
C LYS A 119 12.13 -14.12 -6.96
N VAL A 120 12.00 -14.81 -5.82
CA VAL A 120 11.47 -16.18 -5.77
C VAL A 120 9.95 -16.24 -5.98
N SER A 121 9.22 -15.17 -5.65
CA SER A 121 7.78 -15.04 -5.95
C SER A 121 7.45 -14.69 -7.41
N GLY A 122 8.46 -14.65 -8.30
CA GLY A 122 8.26 -14.39 -9.73
C GLY A 122 8.17 -12.91 -10.11
N TRP A 123 8.59 -11.98 -9.25
CA TRP A 123 8.58 -10.54 -9.58
C TRP A 123 9.78 -10.07 -10.42
N GLU A 124 10.82 -10.89 -10.56
CA GLU A 124 11.92 -10.66 -11.49
C GLU A 124 11.87 -11.74 -12.57
N ALA A 125 11.02 -11.52 -13.58
CA ALA A 125 11.16 -12.16 -14.89
C ALA A 125 12.07 -11.30 -15.79
#